data_AF-A0A2G3Q0E8-F1
#
_entry.id   AF-A0A2G3Q0E8-F1
#
_cell.length_a   1.000
_cell.length_b   1.000
_cell.length_c   1.000
_cell.angle_alpha   90.00
_cell.angle_beta   90.00
_cell.angle_gamma   90.00
#
_symmetry.space_group_name_H-M   'P 1'
#
loop_
_entity.id
_entity.type
_entity.pdbx_description
1 polymer ?
#
loop_
_entity_poly.entity_id
_entity_poly.type
_entity_poly.pdbx_seq_one_letter_code
_entity_poly.pdbx_strand_id
1 'polypeptide(L)'
;MNKEEILELKDYLIQGGEVLPQYVDKEPLHWNSRLYMAQVLQKLGKKEEAYAVMRKIYEENIFRFDKGIHGAYEEYIVEKVRFFENLARLSFEVTHEPARSIPYLDEALIMLDGAESVYPYVSPSEIKHLKNTYLSI
;
A
#
# COMPACT_ATOMS: atom_id res chain seq x y z
N MET A 1 9.13 5.75 10.08
CA MET A 1 9.52 4.39 10.45
C MET A 1 10.90 4.06 9.94
N ASN A 2 11.81 3.85 10.88
CA ASN A 2 13.16 3.34 10.73
C ASN A 2 13.14 1.79 10.87
N LYS A 3 14.31 1.16 10.84
CA LYS A 3 14.42 -0.31 10.92
C LYS A 3 13.97 -0.86 12.28
N GLU A 4 14.30 -0.19 13.38
CA GLU A 4 13.95 -0.62 14.74
C GLU A 4 12.43 -0.58 14.93
N GLU A 5 11.77 0.51 14.52
CA GLU A 5 10.32 0.66 14.59
C GLU A 5 9.58 -0.44 13.79
N ILE A 6 10.15 -0.91 12.67
CA ILE A 6 9.59 -2.03 11.89
C ILE A 6 9.68 -3.36 12.64
N LEU A 7 10.80 -3.60 13.35
CA LEU A 7 10.99 -4.82 14.13
C LEU A 7 10.09 -4.83 15.37
N GLU A 8 9.99 -3.69 16.06
CA GLU A 8 9.06 -3.52 17.18
C GLU A 8 7.62 -3.72 16.74
N LEU A 9 7.26 -3.25 15.54
CA LEU A 9 5.93 -3.48 14.97
C LEU A 9 5.66 -4.96 14.73
N LYS A 10 6.63 -5.70 14.18
CA LYS A 10 6.53 -7.16 14.03
C LYS A 10 6.29 -7.83 15.39
N ASP A 11 7.09 -7.47 16.40
CA ASP A 11 6.98 -8.05 17.73
C ASP A 11 5.65 -7.71 18.39
N TYR A 12 5.16 -6.49 18.23
CA TYR A 12 3.84 -6.05 18.66
C TYR A 12 2.73 -6.91 18.04
N LEU A 13 2.76 -7.19 16.74
CA LEU A 13 1.77 -8.03 16.08
C LEU A 13 1.80 -9.46 16.64
N ILE A 14 2.99 -10.04 16.82
CA ILE A 14 3.17 -11.39 17.39
C ILE A 14 2.63 -11.44 18.82
N GLN A 15 2.97 -10.46 19.66
CA GLN A 15 2.48 -10.36 21.05
C GLN A 15 0.96 -10.16 21.12
N GLY A 16 0.38 -9.50 20.10
CA GLY A 16 -1.05 -9.36 19.90
C GLY A 16 -1.78 -10.63 19.46
N GLY A 17 -1.05 -11.73 19.20
CA GLY A 17 -1.61 -13.02 18.79
C GLY A 17 -1.69 -13.24 17.28
N GLU A 18 -1.14 -12.33 16.47
CA GLU A 18 -1.10 -12.51 15.01
C GLU A 18 -0.08 -13.56 14.61
N VAL A 19 -0.49 -14.47 13.75
CA VAL A 19 0.40 -15.48 13.15
C VAL A 19 0.93 -14.93 11.84
N LEU A 20 2.16 -14.43 11.86
CA LEU A 20 2.80 -13.87 10.68
C LEU A 20 3.31 -14.97 9.72
N PRO A 21 3.20 -14.79 8.39
CA PRO A 21 3.79 -15.69 7.42
C PRO A 21 5.31 -15.80 7.58
N GLN A 22 5.88 -16.94 7.22
CA GLN A 22 7.31 -17.22 7.38
C GLN A 22 8.21 -16.18 6.69
N TYR A 23 7.80 -15.62 5.55
CA TYR A 23 8.59 -14.59 4.85
C TYR A 23 8.62 -13.26 5.62
N VAL A 24 7.56 -12.93 6.35
CA VAL A 24 7.52 -11.75 7.22
C VAL A 24 8.44 -11.94 8.41
N ASP A 25 8.46 -13.15 8.96
CA ASP A 25 9.32 -13.48 10.09
C ASP A 25 10.81 -13.44 9.72
N LYS A 26 11.17 -14.04 8.57
CA LYS A 26 12.56 -14.12 8.07
C LYS A 26 13.07 -12.79 7.52
N GLU A 27 12.23 -12.04 6.81
CA GLU A 27 12.63 -10.81 6.12
C GLU A 27 11.69 -9.64 6.44
N PRO A 28 11.58 -9.19 7.70
CA PRO A 28 10.62 -8.16 8.11
C PRO A 28 10.86 -6.80 7.45
N LEU A 29 12.12 -6.53 7.05
CA LEU A 29 12.51 -5.30 6.39
C LEU A 29 12.23 -5.29 4.88
N HIS A 30 11.85 -6.42 4.28
CA HIS A 30 11.50 -6.47 2.87
C HIS A 30 10.16 -5.77 2.63
N TRP A 31 10.00 -5.07 1.50
CA TRP A 31 8.80 -4.26 1.23
C TRP A 31 7.50 -5.09 1.30
N ASN A 32 7.54 -6.33 0.83
CA ASN A 32 6.39 -7.23 0.85
C ASN A 32 5.97 -7.59 2.30
N SER A 33 6.95 -7.84 3.17
CA SER A 33 6.71 -8.09 4.60
C SER A 33 6.14 -6.86 5.30
N ARG A 34 6.67 -5.67 5.00
CA ARG A 34 6.15 -4.41 5.50
C ARG A 34 4.72 -4.17 5.03
N LEU A 35 4.43 -4.43 3.76
CA LEU A 35 3.09 -4.29 3.19
C LEU A 35 2.10 -5.24 3.87
N TYR A 36 2.49 -6.49 4.11
CA TYR A 36 1.69 -7.44 4.87
C TYR A 36 1.38 -6.91 6.28
N MET A 37 2.40 -6.46 7.02
CA MET A 37 2.20 -5.90 8.36
C MET A 37 1.27 -4.68 8.34
N ALA A 38 1.39 -3.81 7.34
CA ALA A 38 0.47 -2.67 7.17
C ALA A 38 -0.98 -3.13 6.96
N GLN A 39 -1.22 -4.18 6.18
CA GLN A 39 -2.57 -4.74 5.97
C GLN A 39 -3.14 -5.35 7.26
N VAL A 40 -2.32 -6.02 8.07
CA VAL A 40 -2.74 -6.53 9.38
C VAL A 40 -3.12 -5.36 10.29
N LEU A 41 -2.30 -4.32 10.36
CA LEU A 41 -2.59 -3.10 11.13
C LEU A 41 -3.91 -2.45 10.73
N GLN A 42 -4.19 -2.34 9.43
CA GLN A 42 -5.47 -1.83 8.94
C GLN A 42 -6.64 -2.66 9.47
N LYS A 43 -6.54 -4.00 9.42
CA LYS A 43 -7.58 -4.90 9.95
C LYS A 43 -7.78 -4.74 11.46
N LEU A 44 -6.71 -4.40 12.19
CA LEU A 44 -6.74 -4.11 13.62
C LEU A 44 -7.18 -2.67 13.94
N GLY A 45 -7.52 -1.85 12.94
CA GLY A 45 -7.91 -0.45 13.11
C GLY A 45 -6.76 0.49 13.45
N LYS A 46 -5.51 0.04 13.31
CA LYS A 46 -4.27 0.81 13.55
C LYS A 46 -3.88 1.59 12.30
N LYS A 47 -4.72 2.57 11.95
CA LYS A 47 -4.67 3.28 10.66
C LYS A 47 -3.43 4.17 10.54
N GLU A 48 -3.03 4.82 11.61
CA GLU A 48 -1.85 5.69 11.70
C GLU A 48 -0.57 4.89 11.45
N GLU A 49 -0.42 3.75 12.11
CA GLU A 49 0.71 2.84 11.95
C GLU A 49 0.73 2.23 10.54
N ALA A 50 -0.43 1.78 10.04
CA ALA A 50 -0.55 1.25 8.69
C ALA A 50 -0.16 2.30 7.63
N TYR A 51 -0.64 3.54 7.79
CA TYR A 51 -0.29 4.66 6.93
C TYR A 51 1.21 4.94 6.99
N ALA A 52 1.81 4.98 8.18
CA ALA A 52 3.23 5.23 8.34
C ALA A 52 4.10 4.18 7.63
N VAL A 53 3.72 2.89 7.71
CA VAL A 53 4.41 1.80 7.01
C VAL A 53 4.28 1.94 5.49
N MET A 54 3.06 2.09 4.98
CA MET A 54 2.83 2.18 3.52
C MET A 54 3.46 3.43 2.93
N ARG A 55 3.36 4.57 3.63
CA ARG A 55 4.02 5.80 3.21
C ARG A 55 5.53 5.64 3.12
N LYS A 56 6.16 4.88 4.01
CA LYS A 56 7.61 4.60 3.91
C LYS A 56 7.96 3.69 2.73
N ILE A 57 7.14 2.69 2.42
CA ILE A 57 7.31 1.90 1.19
C ILE A 57 7.26 2.81 -0.06
N TYR A 58 6.34 3.77 -0.08
CA TYR A 58 6.21 4.76 -1.15
C TYR A 58 7.42 5.70 -1.23
N GLU A 59 7.78 6.36 -0.12
CA GLU A 59 8.88 7.34 -0.06
C GLU A 59 10.24 6.72 -0.42
N GLU A 60 10.47 5.46 -0.04
CA GLU A 60 11.69 4.73 -0.40
C GLU A 60 11.66 4.16 -1.84
N ASN A 61 10.51 4.21 -2.52
CA ASN A 61 10.28 3.65 -3.85
C ASN A 61 10.78 2.19 -3.99
N ILE A 62 10.41 1.36 -3.00
CA ILE A 62 10.87 -0.03 -2.88
C ILE A 62 9.84 -1.06 -3.36
N PHE A 63 8.57 -0.69 -3.55
CA PHE A 63 7.59 -1.57 -4.21
C PHE A 63 7.92 -1.62 -5.71
N ARG A 64 8.55 -2.72 -6.13
CA ARG A 64 9.01 -2.94 -7.51
C ARG A 64 8.58 -4.32 -8.02
N PHE A 65 8.56 -4.48 -9.34
CA PHE A 65 8.28 -5.76 -9.96
C PHE A 65 9.29 -6.81 -9.50
N ASP A 66 8.75 -7.92 -9.04
CA ASP A 66 9.48 -9.11 -8.65
C ASP A 66 8.73 -10.31 -9.21
N LYS A 67 9.38 -11.08 -10.09
CA LYS A 67 8.76 -12.23 -10.76
C LYS A 67 8.42 -13.36 -9.79
N GLY A 68 9.19 -13.53 -8.71
CA GLY A 68 8.93 -14.55 -7.70
C GLY A 68 7.73 -14.22 -6.82
N ILE A 69 7.42 -12.93 -6.66
CA ILE A 69 6.25 -12.46 -5.90
C ILE A 69 5.02 -12.34 -6.79
N HIS A 70 5.14 -11.68 -7.94
CA HIS A 70 3.99 -11.30 -8.76
C HIS A 70 3.72 -12.26 -9.92
N GLY A 71 4.63 -13.15 -10.30
CA GLY A 71 4.46 -14.07 -11.44
C GLY A 71 4.51 -13.40 -12.83
N ALA A 72 3.67 -12.38 -13.06
CA ALA A 72 3.52 -11.59 -14.28
C ALA A 72 3.62 -10.08 -14.00
N TYR A 73 3.94 -9.30 -15.03
CA TYR A 73 4.06 -7.86 -14.89
C TYR A 73 2.69 -7.19 -14.67
N GLU A 74 1.64 -7.74 -15.28
CA GLU A 74 0.25 -7.35 -15.11
C GLU A 74 -0.20 -7.46 -13.65
N GLU A 75 0.16 -8.54 -12.96
CA GLU A 75 -0.14 -8.72 -11.53
C GLU A 75 0.55 -7.64 -10.69
N TYR A 76 1.79 -7.30 -11.00
CA TYR A 76 2.49 -6.17 -10.36
C TYR A 76 1.80 -4.82 -10.60
N ILE A 77 1.33 -4.55 -11.82
CA ILE A 77 0.57 -3.33 -12.09
C ILE A 77 -0.70 -3.28 -11.23
N VAL A 78 -1.46 -4.37 -11.20
CA VAL A 78 -2.70 -4.48 -10.40
C VAL A 78 -2.40 -4.23 -8.92
N GLU A 79 -1.41 -4.90 -8.35
CA GLU A 79 -1.07 -4.77 -6.93
C GLU A 79 -0.53 -3.38 -6.58
N LYS A 80 0.29 -2.78 -7.45
CA LYS A 80 0.86 -1.46 -7.20
C LYS A 80 -0.18 -0.34 -7.34
N VAL A 81 -1.13 -0.47 -8.26
CA VAL A 81 -2.28 0.44 -8.35
C VAL A 81 -3.15 0.35 -7.10
N ARG A 82 -3.45 -0.87 -6.62
CA ARG A 82 -4.18 -1.07 -5.36
C ARG A 82 -3.42 -0.54 -4.14
N PHE A 83 -2.09 -0.65 -4.14
CA PHE A 83 -1.23 -0.05 -3.13
C PHE A 83 -1.40 1.48 -3.09
N PHE A 84 -1.35 2.15 -4.25
CA PHE A 84 -1.56 3.59 -4.33
C PHE A 84 -2.98 4.01 -3.91
N GLU A 85 -4.01 3.27 -4.33
CA GLU A 85 -5.38 3.54 -3.93
C GLU A 85 -5.56 3.42 -2.41
N ASN A 86 -5.05 2.34 -1.81
CA ASN A 86 -5.13 2.13 -0.37
C ASN A 86 -4.32 3.19 0.41
N LEU A 87 -3.14 3.57 -0.09
CA LEU A 87 -2.35 4.65 0.50
C LEU A 87 -3.10 6.00 0.43
N ALA A 88 -3.81 6.28 -0.67
CA ALA A 88 -4.65 7.48 -0.80
C ALA A 88 -5.82 7.49 0.21
N ARG A 89 -6.49 6.35 0.41
CA ARG A 89 -7.55 6.20 1.41
C ARG A 89 -7.02 6.40 2.83
N LEU A 90 -5.95 5.70 3.20
CA LEU A 90 -5.32 5.85 4.51
C LEU A 90 -4.79 7.27 4.76
N SER A 91 -4.18 7.90 3.75
CA SER A 91 -3.74 9.28 3.85
C SER A 91 -4.90 10.21 4.21
N PHE A 92 -6.04 10.05 3.54
CA PHE A 92 -7.22 10.86 3.83
C PHE A 92 -7.78 10.56 5.22
N GLU A 93 -7.92 9.29 5.58
CA GLU A 93 -8.46 8.87 6.89
C GLU A 93 -7.61 9.34 8.07
N VAL A 94 -6.28 9.34 7.93
CA VAL A 94 -5.36 9.77 9.00
C VAL A 94 -5.22 11.28 9.05
N THR A 95 -5.03 11.93 7.89
CA THR A 95 -4.69 13.37 7.86
C THR A 95 -5.90 14.28 7.78
N HIS A 96 -7.05 13.75 7.34
CA HIS A 96 -8.25 14.53 7.03
C HIS A 96 -8.02 15.62 5.97
N GLU A 97 -6.93 15.52 5.19
CA GLU A 97 -6.55 16.45 4.14
C GLU A 97 -6.61 15.75 2.77
N PRO A 98 -7.70 15.92 2.00
CA PRO A 98 -7.87 15.24 0.70
C PRO A 98 -6.73 15.52 -0.28
N ALA A 99 -6.18 16.74 -0.25
CA ALA A 99 -5.06 17.16 -1.09
C ALA A 99 -3.81 16.26 -0.95
N ARG A 100 -3.57 15.68 0.24
CA ARG A 100 -2.43 14.77 0.47
C ARG A 100 -2.60 13.41 -0.22
N SER A 101 -3.84 13.04 -0.53
CA SER A 101 -4.15 11.76 -1.17
C SER A 101 -4.05 11.82 -2.70
N ILE A 102 -4.19 13.02 -3.29
CA ILE A 102 -4.21 13.22 -4.75
C ILE A 102 -2.95 12.69 -5.46
N PRO A 103 -1.71 12.94 -4.96
CA PRO A 103 -0.51 12.46 -5.65
C PRO A 103 -0.46 10.94 -5.82
N TYR A 104 -0.97 10.17 -4.85
CA TYR A 104 -1.00 8.71 -4.97
C TYR A 104 -1.99 8.25 -6.04
N LEU A 105 -3.14 8.92 -6.16
CA LEU A 105 -4.13 8.63 -7.21
C LEU A 105 -3.59 9.01 -8.59
N ASP A 106 -2.78 10.05 -8.70
CA ASP A 106 -2.11 10.41 -9.95
C ASP A 106 -1.10 9.35 -10.39
N GLU A 107 -0.28 8.84 -9.47
CA GLU A 107 0.65 7.73 -9.75
C GLU A 107 -0.10 6.45 -10.19
N ALA A 108 -1.24 6.16 -9.56
CA ALA A 108 -2.10 5.05 -9.98
C ALA A 108 -2.62 5.23 -11.41
N LEU A 109 -3.06 6.44 -11.77
CA LEU A 109 -3.55 6.75 -13.12
C LEU A 109 -2.44 6.71 -14.17
N ILE A 110 -1.26 7.23 -13.85
CA ILE A 110 -0.08 7.18 -14.72
C ILE A 110 0.31 5.72 -14.98
N MET A 111 0.28 4.86 -13.95
CA MET A 111 0.62 3.45 -14.10
C MET A 111 -0.38 2.69 -14.97
N LEU A 112 -1.65 3.11 -14.96
CA LEU A 112 -2.69 2.56 -15.82
C LEU A 112 -2.64 3.12 -17.25
N ASP A 113 -1.96 4.25 -17.47
CA ASP A 113 -1.78 4.87 -18.78
C ASP A 113 -0.86 3.99 -19.64
N GLY A 114 -1.47 3.18 -20.52
CA GLY A 114 -0.77 2.19 -21.35
C GLY A 114 -0.87 0.74 -20.85
N ALA A 115 -1.58 0.48 -19.75
CA ALA A 115 -1.79 -0.87 -19.19
C ALA A 115 -3.23 -1.38 -19.43
N GLU A 116 -3.72 -1.36 -20.67
CA GLU A 116 -5.09 -1.82 -20.97
C GLU A 116 -5.34 -3.29 -20.60
N SER A 117 -4.28 -4.12 -20.57
CA SER A 117 -4.34 -5.55 -20.28
C SER A 117 -4.74 -5.91 -18.84
N VAL A 118 -4.72 -4.96 -17.91
CA VAL A 118 -5.08 -5.22 -16.50
C VAL A 118 -6.57 -5.02 -16.19
N TYR A 119 -7.36 -4.59 -17.17
CA TYR A 119 -8.82 -4.58 -17.06
C TYR A 119 -9.37 -6.03 -17.07
N PRO A 120 -10.35 -6.38 -16.21
CA PRO A 120 -11.14 -5.54 -15.31
C PRO A 120 -10.63 -5.46 -13.86
N TYR A 121 -9.42 -5.93 -13.55
CA TYR A 121 -8.94 -6.08 -12.16
C TYR A 121 -8.69 -4.76 -11.44
N VAL A 122 -8.40 -3.70 -12.20
CA VAL A 122 -8.29 -2.31 -11.77
C VAL A 122 -8.87 -1.40 -12.86
N SER A 123 -9.66 -0.40 -12.46
CA SER A 123 -10.35 0.48 -13.40
C SER A 123 -9.86 1.93 -13.29
N PRO A 124 -9.33 2.53 -14.38
CA PRO A 124 -8.99 3.96 -14.39
C PRO A 124 -10.18 4.87 -14.04
N SER A 125 -11.41 4.46 -14.37
CA SER A 125 -12.61 5.27 -14.07
C SER A 125 -12.92 5.31 -12.57
N GLU A 126 -12.70 4.22 -11.84
CA GLU A 126 -12.88 4.15 -10.39
C GLU A 126 -11.86 5.04 -9.68
N ILE A 127 -10.58 4.99 -10.10
CA ILE A 127 -9.52 5.85 -9.55
C ILE A 127 -9.81 7.33 -9.85
N LYS A 128 -10.25 7.67 -11.07
CA LYS A 128 -10.68 9.04 -11.43
C LYS A 128 -11.85 9.50 -10.57
N HIS A 129 -12.83 8.62 -10.33
CA HIS A 129 -13.98 8.94 -9.49
C HIS A 129 -13.55 9.25 -8.06
N LEU A 130 -12.69 8.41 -7.46
CA LEU A 130 -12.14 8.64 -6.13
C LEU A 130 -11.37 9.97 -6.05
N LYS A 131 -10.53 10.26 -7.04
CA LYS A 131 -9.81 11.54 -7.14
C LYS A 131 -10.76 12.73 -7.17
N ASN A 132 -11.80 12.68 -8.00
CA ASN A 132 -12.77 13.75 -8.11
C ASN A 132 -13.55 13.97 -6.80
N THR A 133 -13.92 12.89 -6.11
CA THR A 133 -14.54 12.97 -4.78
C THR A 133 -13.65 13.73 -3.80
N TYR A 134 -12.34 13.43 -3.76
CA TYR A 134 -11.41 14.14 -2.88
C TYR A 134 -11.19 15.60 -3.26
N LEU A 135 -11.21 15.94 -4.56
CA LEU A 135 -11.11 17.33 -5.01
C LEU A 135 -12.37 18.16 -4.74
N SER A 136 -13.51 17.50 -4.49
CA SER A 136 -14.79 18.17 -4.20
C SER A 136 -15.07 18.43 -2.72
N ILE A 137 -14.21 17.92 -1.82
CA ILE A 137 -14.26 18.16 -0.37
C ILE A 137 -13.53 19.47 -0.06
#